data_AF-A0A447MSN8-F1
#
_entry.id   AF-A0A447MSN8-F1
#
_cell.length_a   1.000
_cell.length_b   1.000
_cell.length_c   1.000
_cell.angle_alpha   90.00
_cell.angle_beta   90.00
_cell.angle_gamma   90.00
#
_symmetry.space_group_name_H-M   'P 1'
#
loop_
_entity.id
_entity.type
_entity.pdbx_description
1 polymer ?
#
loop_
_entity_poly.entity_id
_entity_poly.type
_entity_poly.pdbx_seq_one_letter_code
_entity_poly.pdbx_strand_id
1 'polypeptide(L)'
;MKRLDLADGSERMVVSVYDLVLANYGLDRGLDDCHSANNYNDVKAYTPAWGANRLPACRVDISKLFAREFAETAHKTHGRSMIILRRGSESLVSHGYELPWDD
;
A
#
# COMPACT_ATOMS: atom_id res chain seq x y z
N MET A 1 16.57 9.03 -13.41
CA MET A 1 15.39 9.77 -13.88
C MET A 1 15.31 9.67 -15.40
N LYS A 2 14.15 9.33 -15.98
CA LYS A 2 13.99 9.16 -17.42
C LYS A 2 13.15 10.31 -18.00
N ARG A 3 13.63 10.88 -19.10
CA ARG A 3 12.90 11.88 -19.90
C ARG A 3 12.53 11.28 -21.24
N LEU A 4 11.39 11.69 -21.77
CA LEU A 4 10.86 11.27 -23.06
C LEU A 4 10.41 12.49 -23.85
N ASP A 5 10.73 12.49 -25.14
CA ASP A 5 10.15 13.42 -26.09
C ASP A 5 8.78 12.90 -26.51
N LEU A 6 7.76 13.76 -26.38
CA LEU A 6 6.40 13.46 -26.77
C LEU A 6 6.17 13.77 -28.25
N ALA A 7 5.06 13.26 -28.80
CA ALA A 7 4.70 13.46 -30.20
C ALA A 7 4.46 14.94 -30.57
N ASP A 8 4.16 15.80 -29.59
CA ASP A 8 4.02 17.25 -29.77
C ASP A 8 5.36 18.00 -29.75
N GLY A 9 6.48 17.28 -29.64
CA GLY A 9 7.83 17.82 -29.56
C GLY A 9 8.23 18.31 -28.16
N SER A 10 7.37 18.16 -27.14
CA SER A 10 7.68 18.56 -25.77
C SER A 10 8.34 17.43 -24.98
N GLU A 11 9.28 17.77 -24.09
CA GLU A 11 9.92 16.80 -23.20
C GLU A 11 9.10 16.63 -21.91
N ARG A 12 8.95 15.39 -21.42
CA ARG A 12 8.35 15.09 -20.12
C ARG A 12 9.16 14.06 -19.33
N MET A 13 9.12 14.21 -18.00
CA MET A 13 9.67 13.24 -17.08
C MET A 13 8.64 12.13 -16.85
N VAL A 14 9.10 10.89 -16.85
CA VAL A 14 8.22 9.73 -16.65
C VAL A 14 8.77 8.82 -15.57
N VAL A 15 7.85 8.09 -14.96
CA VAL A 15 8.10 7.16 -13.87
C VAL A 15 7.17 5.96 -14.03
N SER A 16 7.60 4.78 -13.59
CA SER A 16 6.73 3.61 -13.63
C SER A 16 5.68 3.67 -12.52
N VAL A 17 4.54 3.01 -12.71
CA VAL A 17 3.54 2.85 -11.64
C VAL A 17 4.16 2.12 -10.45
N TYR A 18 5.09 1.18 -10.68
CA TYR A 18 5.79 0.46 -9.61
C TYR A 18 6.55 1.42 -8.69
N ASP A 19 7.31 2.36 -9.26
CA ASP A 19 8.06 3.33 -8.45
C ASP A 19 7.12 4.26 -7.68
N LEU A 20 6.01 4.68 -8.28
CA LEU A 20 4.97 5.47 -7.60
C LEU A 20 4.33 4.71 -6.44
N VAL A 21 4.04 3.42 -6.61
CA VAL A 21 3.47 2.58 -5.55
C VAL A 21 4.44 2.46 -4.38
N LEU A 22 5.73 2.20 -4.64
CA LEU A 22 6.71 2.09 -3.57
C LEU A 22 6.92 3.42 -2.81
N ALA A 23 6.95 4.54 -3.53
CA ALA A 23 7.02 5.87 -2.92
C ALA A 23 5.78 6.15 -2.05
N ASN A 24 4.58 5.82 -2.55
CA ASN A 24 3.34 5.98 -1.77
C ASN A 24 3.32 5.13 -0.49
N TYR A 25 3.91 3.93 -0.52
CA TYR A 25 4.07 3.08 0.65
C TYR A 25 5.24 3.48 1.58
N GLY A 26 5.97 4.56 1.25
CA GLY A 26 7.05 5.09 2.08
C GLY A 26 8.27 4.17 2.16
N LEU A 27 8.61 3.47 1.07
CA LEU A 27 9.78 2.61 0.99
C LEU A 27 10.97 3.38 0.38
N ASP A 28 12.00 3.63 1.18
CA ASP A 28 13.24 4.20 0.66
C ASP A 28 14.03 3.14 -0.13
N ARG A 29 14.59 3.58 -1.24
CA ARG A 29 15.38 2.77 -2.17
C ARG A 29 16.78 3.36 -2.40
N GLY A 30 17.31 4.03 -1.37
CA GLY A 30 18.59 4.73 -1.41
C GLY A 30 18.50 6.14 -2.00
N LEU A 31 17.34 6.78 -1.88
CA LEU A 31 17.08 8.14 -2.35
C LEU A 31 17.08 9.16 -1.21
N ASP A 32 17.26 8.72 0.03
CA ASP A 32 17.27 9.55 1.24
C ASP A 32 15.96 10.36 1.39
N ASP A 33 14.84 9.70 1.12
CA ASP A 33 13.51 10.31 1.25
C ASP A 33 13.10 10.42 2.73
N CYS A 34 12.99 11.66 3.20
CA CYS A 34 12.60 11.96 4.58
C CYS A 34 11.18 11.48 4.93
N HIS A 35 10.32 11.20 3.94
CA HIS A 35 8.98 10.67 4.14
C HIS A 35 8.93 9.13 4.17
N SER A 36 10.01 8.46 3.77
CA SER A 36 10.12 7.01 3.75
C SER A 36 10.59 6.44 5.08
N ALA A 37 10.11 5.26 5.47
CA ALA A 37 10.42 4.64 6.76
C ALA A 37 11.80 3.97 6.77
N ASN A 38 12.57 4.16 7.84
CA ASN A 38 13.85 3.45 8.03
C ASN A 38 13.63 2.06 8.64
N ASN A 39 12.57 1.91 9.43
CA ASN A 39 12.22 0.65 10.06
C ASN A 39 10.70 0.60 10.35
N TYR A 40 10.22 -0.57 10.75
CA TYR A 40 8.79 -0.81 10.97
C TYR A 40 8.17 -0.07 12.17
N ASN A 41 8.99 0.44 13.08
CA ASN A 41 8.56 1.18 14.28
C ASN A 41 8.43 2.69 14.01
N ASP A 42 8.92 3.19 12.87
CA ASP A 42 8.79 4.59 12.50
C ASP A 42 7.32 4.92 12.23
N VAL A 43 6.80 5.98 12.82
CA VAL A 43 5.41 6.44 12.58
C VAL A 43 5.35 7.23 11.28
N LYS A 44 5.52 6.55 10.14
CA LYS A 44 5.35 7.11 8.78
C LYS A 44 4.24 6.38 8.03
N ALA A 45 3.71 7.01 6.97
CA ALA A 45 2.54 6.49 6.25
C ALA A 45 2.66 4.99 5.93
N TYR A 46 1.60 4.23 6.18
CA TYR A 46 1.47 2.79 5.90
C TYR A 46 2.47 1.85 6.60
N THR A 47 3.31 2.34 7.52
CA THR A 47 4.13 1.47 8.38
C THR A 47 3.26 0.70 9.39
N PRO A 48 3.75 -0.44 9.92
CA PRO A 48 3.08 -1.14 11.01
C PRO A 48 2.83 -0.26 12.24
N ALA A 49 3.79 0.59 12.63
CA ALA A 49 3.61 1.52 13.75
C ALA A 49 2.54 2.57 13.49
N TRP A 50 2.50 3.12 12.27
CA TRP A 50 1.44 4.04 11.85
C TRP A 50 0.05 3.39 11.86
N GLY A 51 -0.05 2.12 11.47
CA GLY A 51 -1.29 1.36 11.50
C GLY A 51 -1.75 1.10 12.93
N ALA A 52 -0.84 0.67 13.82
CA ALA A 52 -1.13 0.48 15.25
C ALA A 52 -1.60 1.77 15.94
N ASN A 53 -1.06 2.93 15.55
CA ASN A 53 -1.52 4.23 16.07
C ASN A 53 -2.91 4.63 15.59
N ARG A 54 -3.42 4.05 14.49
CA ARG A 54 -4.72 4.40 13.89
C ARG A 54 -5.82 3.42 14.22
N LEU A 55 -5.47 2.14 14.35
CA LEU A 55 -6.40 1.04 14.47
C LEU A 55 -6.13 0.32 15.80
N PRO A 56 -7.06 0.37 16.77
CA PRO A 56 -6.87 -0.24 18.09
C PRO A 56 -6.58 -1.76 18.05
N ALA A 57 -7.02 -2.44 17.00
CA ALA A 57 -6.81 -3.87 16.80
C ALA A 57 -5.43 -4.21 16.19
N CYS A 58 -4.69 -3.22 15.67
CA CYS A 58 -3.40 -3.45 15.03
C CYS A 58 -2.28 -3.37 16.07
N ARG A 59 -1.40 -4.38 16.07
CA ARG A 59 -0.12 -4.36 16.79
C ARG A 59 1.01 -4.56 15.80
N VAL A 60 2.10 -3.81 15.96
CA VAL A 60 3.26 -3.84 15.06
C VAL A 60 3.73 -5.26 14.76
N ASP A 61 3.94 -6.07 15.80
CA ASP A 61 4.47 -7.43 15.66
C ASP A 61 3.48 -8.38 14.97
N ILE A 62 2.19 -8.26 15.29
CA ILE A 62 1.13 -9.07 14.67
C ILE A 62 0.99 -8.72 13.19
N SER A 63 0.97 -7.43 12.84
CA SER A 63 0.91 -6.99 11.45
C SER A 63 2.11 -7.48 10.64
N LYS A 64 3.32 -7.43 11.22
CA LYS A 64 4.54 -7.92 10.56
C LYS A 64 4.52 -9.44 10.39
N LEU A 65 4.13 -10.17 11.43
CA LEU A 65 4.04 -11.63 11.39
C LEU A 65 3.05 -12.07 10.31
N PHE A 66 1.81 -11.56 10.36
CA PHE A 66 0.78 -11.91 9.41
C PHE A 66 1.17 -11.57 7.96
N ALA A 67 1.70 -10.36 7.72
CA ALA A 67 2.14 -9.97 6.38
C ALA A 67 3.24 -10.89 5.83
N ARG A 68 4.20 -11.29 6.68
CA ARG A 68 5.27 -12.22 6.29
C ARG A 68 4.75 -13.61 6.01
N GLU A 69 3.91 -14.16 6.89
CA GLU A 69 3.36 -15.51 6.71
C GLU A 69 2.42 -15.59 5.51
N PHE A 70 1.61 -14.55 5.28
CA PHE A 70 0.74 -14.46 4.11
C PHE A 70 1.56 -14.41 2.82
N ALA A 71 2.59 -13.56 2.76
CA ALA A 71 3.47 -13.46 1.60
C ALA A 71 4.27 -14.75 1.36
N GLU A 72 4.80 -15.35 2.42
CA GLU A 72 5.58 -16.59 2.35
C GLU A 72 4.73 -17.77 1.86
N THR A 73 3.48 -17.87 2.34
CA THR A 73 2.52 -18.87 1.86
C THR A 73 2.21 -18.65 0.38
N ALA A 74 1.90 -17.41 -0.02
CA ALA A 74 1.66 -17.08 -1.42
C ALA A 74 2.88 -17.42 -2.31
N HIS A 75 4.10 -17.13 -1.84
CA HIS A 75 5.32 -17.43 -2.57
C HIS A 75 5.52 -18.94 -2.76
N LYS A 76 5.51 -19.73 -1.67
CA LYS A 76 5.70 -21.19 -1.70
C LYS A 76 4.65 -21.91 -2.53
N THR A 77 3.42 -21.42 -2.48
CA THR A 77 2.26 -22.11 -3.07
C THR A 77 1.85 -21.55 -4.43
N HIS A 78 2.60 -20.59 -4.98
CA HIS A 78 2.33 -19.92 -6.25
C HIS A 78 0.96 -19.22 -6.27
N GLY A 79 0.70 -18.42 -5.24
CA GLY A 79 -0.48 -17.55 -5.14
C GLY A 79 -1.65 -18.11 -4.33
N ARG A 80 -1.48 -19.24 -3.62
CA ARG A 80 -2.55 -19.82 -2.79
C ARG A 80 -2.57 -19.24 -1.38
N SER A 81 -2.81 -17.93 -1.30
CA SER A 81 -3.09 -17.20 -0.07
C SER A 81 -4.22 -16.20 -0.33
N MET A 82 -5.30 -16.24 0.44
CA MET A 82 -6.55 -15.55 0.11
C MET A 82 -7.08 -14.77 1.31
N ILE A 83 -7.63 -13.58 1.04
CA ILE A 83 -8.39 -12.78 2.01
C ILE A 83 -9.87 -12.91 1.65
N ILE A 84 -10.70 -13.36 2.59
CA ILE A 84 -12.16 -13.41 2.43
C ILE A 84 -12.75 -12.19 3.14
N LEU A 85 -13.41 -11.32 2.37
CA LEU A 85 -14.07 -10.12 2.89
C LEU A 85 -15.59 -10.30 2.87
N ARG A 86 -16.28 -9.74 3.88
CA ARG A 86 -17.75 -9.69 3.96
C ARG A 86 -18.23 -8.23 3.89
N ARG A 87 -19.50 -8.03 3.52
CA ARG A 87 -20.26 -6.76 3.37
C ARG A 87 -19.97 -5.65 4.38
N GLY A 88 -19.55 -5.98 5.61
CA GLY A 88 -19.15 -4.97 6.60
C GLY A 88 -17.95 -4.10 6.17
N SER A 89 -17.11 -4.59 5.25
CA SER A 89 -16.01 -3.80 4.65
C SER A 89 -16.48 -2.81 3.58
N GLU A 90 -17.59 -3.10 2.90
CA GLU A 90 -18.12 -2.32 1.77
C GLU A 90 -18.96 -1.12 2.24
N SER A 91 -19.71 -1.27 3.34
CA SER A 91 -20.51 -0.17 3.94
C SER A 91 -19.67 1.00 4.47
N LEU A 92 -18.38 0.77 4.75
CA LEU A 92 -17.44 1.83 5.11
C LEU A 92 -16.96 2.63 3.89
N VAL A 93 -17.04 2.06 2.69
CA VAL A 93 -16.71 2.72 1.42
C VAL A 93 -17.90 3.55 0.92
N SER A 94 -19.13 3.15 1.24
CA SER A 94 -20.36 3.81 0.76
C SER A 94 -20.82 5.04 1.56
N HIS A 95 -20.15 5.43 2.65
CA HIS A 95 -20.46 6.67 3.38
C HIS A 95 -20.14 7.97 2.58
N GLY A 96 -19.88 7.86 1.26
CA GLY A 96 -19.82 8.97 0.32
C GLY A 96 -20.57 8.78 -1.00
N TYR A 97 -21.21 7.62 -1.23
CA TYR A 97 -21.98 7.35 -2.46
C TYR A 97 -23.08 6.33 -2.17
N GLU A 98 -24.33 6.80 -2.10
CA GLU A 98 -25.51 5.91 -2.21
C GLU A 98 -25.57 5.39 -3.66
N LEU A 99 -25.58 4.07 -3.83
CA LEU A 99 -25.76 3.42 -5.14
C LEU A 99 -27.22 2.96 -5.29
N PRO A 100 -27.87 3.19 -6.45
CA PRO A 100 -29.32 3.12 -6.60
C PRO A 100 -29.84 1.70 -6.92
N TRP A 101 -29.28 0.65 -6.31
CA TRP A 101 -29.63 -0.73 -6.65
C TRP A 101 -30.16 -1.56 -5.47
N ASP A 102 -30.70 -0.91 -4.45
CA ASP A 102 -31.46 -1.56 -3.36
C ASP A 102 -32.99 -1.46 -3.60
N ASP A 103 -33.43 -1.89 -4.80
CA ASP A 103 -34.84 -2.21 -5.11
C ASP A 103 -35.01 -3.73 -5.32
#